data_AF-A0A7J9ZX83-F1
#
_entry.id   AF-A0A7J9ZX83-F1
#
_cell.length_a   1.000
_cell.length_b   1.000
_cell.length_c   1.000
_cell.angle_alpha   90.00
_cell.angle_beta   90.00
_cell.angle_gamma   90.00
#
_symmetry.space_group_name_H-M   'P 1'
#
loop_
_entity.id
_entity.type
_entity.pdbx_description
1 polymer ?
#
loop_
_entity_poly.entity_id
_entity_poly.type
_entity_poly.pdbx_seq_one_letter_code
_entity_poly.pdbx_strand_id
1 'polypeptide(L)' 'ITEVERGHDHDADPIVFSCAHTPGRIDLGAFSRRRPINAESSGTVMG' A
#
# COMPACT_ATOMS: atom_id res chain seq x y z
N ILE A 1 8.77 6.49 -9.15
CA ILE A 1 7.38 6.05 -8.86
C ILE A 1 6.52 7.27 -9.09
N THR A 2 5.92 7.38 -10.28
CA THR A 2 5.43 8.67 -10.80
C THR A 2 4.23 9.24 -10.06
N GLU A 3 3.33 8.39 -9.59
CA GLU A 3 2.09 8.80 -8.96
C GLU A 3 2.34 9.36 -7.55
N VAL A 4 3.16 8.69 -6.74
CA VAL A 4 3.49 9.16 -5.39
C VAL A 4 4.38 10.41 -5.43
N GLU A 5 5.30 10.50 -6.40
CA GLU A 5 6.14 11.69 -6.64
C GLU A 5 5.34 12.91 -7.11
N ARG A 6 4.13 12.70 -7.64
CA ARG A 6 3.19 13.77 -8.04
C ARG A 6 2.20 14.16 -6.94
N GLY A 7 2.35 13.61 -5.73
CA GLY A 7 1.46 13.89 -4.60
C GLY A 7 0.11 13.18 -4.69
N HIS A 8 0.01 12.07 -5.43
CA HIS A 8 -1.19 11.27 -5.46
C HIS A 8 -1.44 10.65 -4.08
N ASP A 9 -2.58 10.97 -3.48
CA ASP A 9 -2.96 10.48 -2.16
C ASP A 9 -3.41 9.01 -2.27
N HIS A 10 -2.49 8.10 -1.99
CA HIS A 10 -2.75 6.66 -1.93
C HIS A 10 -3.71 6.27 -0.79
N ASP A 11 -4.03 7.20 0.12
CA ASP A 11 -5.14 7.01 1.04
C ASP A 11 -6.50 7.18 0.35
N ALA A 12 -6.59 8.03 -0.68
CA ALA A 12 -7.83 8.37 -1.37
C ALA A 12 -8.08 7.47 -2.59
N ASP A 13 -7.00 7.18 -3.31
CA ASP A 13 -7.03 6.36 -4.51
C ASP A 13 -5.91 5.31 -4.42
N PRO A 14 -6.23 4.07 -4.00
CA PRO A 14 -5.26 3.00 -3.86
C PRO A 14 -4.57 2.71 -5.20
N ILE A 15 -3.24 2.85 -5.22
CA ILE A 15 -2.42 2.61 -6.41
C ILE A 15 -1.83 1.21 -6.33
N VAL A 16 -1.97 0.43 -7.40
CA VAL A 16 -1.26 -0.84 -7.57
C VAL A 16 -0.02 -0.61 -8.42
N PHE A 17 1.16 -0.77 -7.82
CA PHE A 17 2.44 -0.65 -8.49
C PHE A 17 2.90 -2.00 -9.04
N SER A 18 3.18 -2.07 -10.34
CA SER A 18 3.75 -3.24 -10.99
C SER A 18 5.28 -3.20 -10.89
N CYS A 19 5.88 -4.25 -10.33
CA CYS A 19 7.33 -4.36 -10.21
C CYS A 19 7.99 -4.47 -11.58
N ALA A 20 8.97 -3.62 -11.87
CA ALA A 20 9.62 -3.56 -13.18
C ALA A 20 10.56 -4.75 -13.47
N HIS A 21 11.08 -5.39 -12.42
CA HIS A 21 12.14 -6.40 -12.53
C HIS A 21 11.74 -7.79 -12.03
N THR A 22 10.54 -7.91 -11.47
CA THR A 22 10.01 -9.16 -10.95
C THR A 22 8.51 -9.23 -11.24
N PRO A 23 7.95 -10.42 -11.51
CA PRO A 23 6.51 -10.57 -11.62
C PRO A 23 5.88 -10.41 -10.23
N GLY A 24 5.47 -9.18 -9.93
CA GLY A 24 4.88 -8.80 -8.66
C GLY A 24 4.06 -7.52 -8.80
N ARG A 25 2.95 -7.47 -8.08
CA ARG A 25 2.13 -6.27 -7.94
C ARG A 25 2.08 -5.92 -6.46
N ILE A 26 2.40 -4.68 -6.12
CA ILE A 26 2.35 -4.16 -4.77
C ILE A 26 1.14 -3.23 -4.70
N ASP A 27 0.18 -3.56 -3.84
CA ASP A 27 -0.92 -2.66 -3.51
C ASP A 27 -0.43 -1.65 -2.47
N LEU A 28 -0.29 -0.39 -2.87
CA LEU A 28 0.14 0.69 -1.98
C LEU A 28 -0.96 1.11 -0.99
N GLY A 29 -2.23 0.76 -1.26
CA GLY A 29 -3.33 0.92 -0.32
C GLY A 29 -3.13 0.11 0.96
N ALA A 30 -2.30 -0.94 0.91
CA ALA A 30 -1.89 -1.68 2.11
C ALA A 30 -1.18 -0.78 3.14
N PHE A 31 -0.55 0.33 2.74
CA PHE A 31 0.12 1.26 3.64
C PHE A 31 -0.72 2.50 3.96
N SER A 32 -2.00 2.51 3.56
CA SER A 32 -2.88 3.65 3.80
C SER A 32 -3.11 3.90 5.29
N ARG A 33 -3.11 5.19 5.68
CA ARG A 33 -3.50 5.70 7.00
C ARG A 33 -5.00 5.52 7.28
N ARG A 34 -5.82 5.30 6.25
CA ARG A 34 -7.26 5.06 6.34
C ARG A 34 -7.63 3.57 6.31
N ARG A 35 -6.63 2.67 6.25
CA ARG A 35 -6.89 1.23 6.19
C ARG A 35 -7.63 0.76 7.45
N PRO A 36 -8.66 -0.11 7.32
CA PRO A 36 -9.29 -0.72 8.48
C PRO A 36 -8.26 -1.50 9.31
N ILE A 37 -8.34 -1.38 10.63
CA ILE A 37 -7.50 -2.15 11.54
C ILE A 37 -7.91 -3.62 11.42
N ASN A 38 -6.95 -4.48 11.10
CA ASN A 38 -7.19 -5.92 11.10
C ASN A 38 -7.23 -6.40 12.57
N ALA A 39 -8.41 -6.78 13.05
CA ALA A 39 -8.60 -7.30 14.42
C ALA A 39 -7.92 -8.65 14.66
N GLU A 40 -7.55 -9.37 13.59
CA GLU A 40 -6.82 -10.64 13.66
C GLU A 40 -5.30 -10.44 13.69
N SER A 41 -4.81 -9.20 13.54
CA SER A 41 -3.41 -8.87 13.77
C SER A 41 -3.17 -8.69 15.26
N SER A 42 -2.12 -9.33 15.79
CA SER A 42 -1.61 -9.10 17.14
C SER A 42 -0.94 -7.72 17.30
N GLY A 43 -0.74 -7.00 16.19
CA GLY A 43 -0.27 -5.61 16.17
C GLY A 43 1.24 -5.48 16.28
N THR A 44 1.98 -6.58 16.09
CA THR A 44 3.45 -6.59 16.09
C THR A 44 3.98 -6.64 14.67
N VAL A 45 5.30 -6.39 14.51
CA VAL A 45 5.96 -6.44 13.20
C VAL A 45 5.83 -7.82 12.53
N MET A 46 5.68 -8.90 13.31
CA MET A 46 5.53 -10.28 12.81
C MET A 46 4.08 -10.78 12.79
N GLY A 47 3.10 -9.93 13.11
CA GLY A 47 1.70 -10.32 13.22
C GLY A 47 1.08 -9.77 14.48
#